data_AF-A0A9P8JXC9-F1
#
_entry.id   AF-A0A9P8JXC9-F1
#
_cell.length_a   1.000
_cell.length_b   1.000
_cell.length_c   1.000
_cell.angle_alpha   90.00
_cell.angle_beta   90.00
_cell.angle_gamma   90.00
#
_symmetry.space_group_name_H-M   'P 1'
#
loop_
_entity.id
_entity.type
_entity.pdbx_description
1 polymer ?
#
loop_
_entity_poly.entity_id
_entity_poly.type
_entity_poly.pdbx_seq_one_letter_code
_entity_poly.pdbx_strand_id
1 'polypeptide(L)'
;MGFGDFDSLCKQAALPLCTMVGSNGVDGTKGIQPACYSRTIEVANTVIFQGADGIAHICALLMTVIMIVHVRSKFTAVGRKEIISFFWSYFLLTIVSLLVDCGVVPPGSGAYPWFVAVQNGLSSATCVSLMIAGFVGFQLYEDGTFLSVWLLRICSATMFAITFIISILTFQGWAGLGPDNTVGLFVVLYIFNAIFLAVYIVMQILLVVGTL
;
A
#
# COMPACT_ATOMS: atom_id res chain seq x y z
N MET A 1 -4.85 -2.17 -24.96
CA MET A 1 -4.51 -1.49 -23.69
C MET A 1 -5.56 -0.42 -23.48
N GLY A 2 -6.52 -0.67 -22.59
CA GLY A 2 -7.49 0.34 -22.15
C GLY A 2 -6.95 1.10 -20.95
N PHE A 3 -7.47 2.30 -20.68
CA PHE A 3 -7.20 3.02 -19.44
C PHE A 3 -7.79 2.23 -18.25
N GLY A 4 -7.02 2.05 -17.18
CA GLY A 4 -7.46 1.33 -15.98
C GLY A 4 -7.30 -0.19 -16.02
N ASP A 5 -6.58 -0.71 -17.02
CA ASP A 5 -6.26 -2.12 -17.18
C ASP A 5 -4.95 -2.48 -16.45
N PHE A 6 -4.94 -3.62 -15.77
CA PHE A 6 -3.80 -4.12 -14.99
C PHE A 6 -2.90 -5.07 -15.79
N ASP A 7 -3.27 -5.40 -17.02
CA ASP A 7 -2.59 -6.38 -17.87
C ASP A 7 -1.07 -6.16 -18.01
N SER A 8 -0.63 -4.93 -18.30
CA SER A 8 0.79 -4.63 -18.49
C SER A 8 1.56 -4.68 -17.16
N LEU A 9 0.94 -4.18 -16.09
CA LEU A 9 1.56 -4.07 -14.77
C LEU A 9 1.73 -5.46 -14.15
N CYS A 10 0.68 -6.29 -14.23
CA CYS A 10 0.69 -7.65 -13.71
C CYS A 10 1.56 -8.61 -14.51
N LYS A 11 1.80 -8.34 -15.80
CA LYS A 11 2.80 -9.09 -16.59
C LYS A 11 4.24 -8.76 -16.17
N GLN A 12 4.50 -7.55 -15.68
CA GLN A 12 5.84 -7.09 -15.31
C GLN A 12 6.19 -7.33 -13.84
N ALA A 13 5.21 -7.29 -12.94
CA ALA A 13 5.42 -7.42 -11.50
C ALA A 13 4.48 -8.46 -10.89
N ALA A 14 5.02 -9.30 -10.02
CA ALA A 14 4.28 -10.29 -9.24
C ALA A 14 3.60 -9.60 -8.04
N LEU A 15 2.51 -8.89 -8.29
CA LEU A 15 1.70 -8.22 -7.26
C LEU A 15 0.55 -9.13 -6.80
N PRO A 16 0.23 -9.19 -5.49
CA PRO A 16 -0.86 -10.03 -4.99
C PRO A 16 -2.24 -9.76 -5.59
N LEU A 17 -2.50 -8.51 -5.99
CA LEU A 17 -3.74 -8.10 -6.64
C LEU A 17 -3.93 -8.74 -8.02
N CYS A 18 -2.83 -9.13 -8.68
CA CYS A 18 -2.87 -9.62 -10.05
C CYS A 18 -3.57 -10.98 -10.16
N THR A 19 -3.49 -11.83 -9.13
CA THR A 19 -4.21 -13.11 -9.11
C THR A 19 -5.73 -12.94 -8.96
N MET A 20 -6.21 -11.71 -8.72
CA MET A 20 -7.63 -11.41 -8.48
C MET A 20 -8.27 -10.58 -9.60
N VAL A 21 -7.47 -10.14 -10.57
CA VAL A 21 -7.86 -9.18 -11.60
C VAL A 21 -7.49 -9.70 -12.98
N GLY A 22 -8.33 -9.39 -13.97
CA GLY A 22 -8.14 -9.78 -15.36
C GLY A 22 -8.45 -11.25 -15.64
N SER A 23 -8.52 -11.57 -16.92
CA SER A 23 -8.80 -12.92 -17.42
C SER A 23 -7.51 -13.55 -17.95
N ASN A 24 -7.20 -14.76 -17.50
CA ASN A 24 -6.15 -15.55 -18.13
C ASN A 24 -6.67 -16.13 -19.44
N GLY A 25 -5.82 -16.13 -20.48
CA GLY A 25 -6.12 -16.67 -21.81
C GLY A 25 -6.40 -18.18 -21.87
N VAL A 26 -6.61 -18.84 -20.73
CA VAL A 26 -7.05 -20.23 -20.58
C VAL A 26 -8.38 -20.21 -19.82
N ASP A 27 -9.47 -20.39 -20.58
CA ASP A 27 -10.85 -20.67 -20.15
C ASP A 27 -11.29 -20.04 -18.81
N GLY A 28 -11.55 -18.73 -18.82
CA GLY A 28 -12.36 -18.06 -17.79
C GLY A 28 -11.78 -18.09 -16.37
N THR A 29 -10.52 -18.48 -16.20
CA THR A 29 -9.83 -18.44 -14.91
C THR A 29 -9.33 -17.02 -14.64
N LYS A 30 -9.73 -16.46 -13.49
CA LYS A 30 -9.37 -15.10 -13.06
C LYS A 30 -7.89 -15.06 -12.64
N GLY A 31 -7.21 -13.96 -12.98
CA GLY A 31 -5.94 -13.56 -12.35
C GLY A 31 -4.70 -13.63 -13.22
N ILE A 32 -4.19 -12.49 -13.67
CA ILE A 32 -3.02 -12.39 -14.56
C ILE A 32 -1.73 -12.92 -13.91
N GLN A 33 -1.05 -13.85 -14.59
CA GLN A 33 0.26 -14.37 -14.17
C GLN A 33 1.42 -13.47 -14.68
N PRO A 34 2.42 -13.15 -13.84
CA PRO A 34 3.61 -12.40 -14.25
C PRO A 34 4.50 -13.21 -15.19
N ALA A 35 5.18 -12.52 -16.11
CA ALA A 35 6.12 -13.14 -17.06
C ALA A 35 7.40 -13.63 -16.38
N CYS A 36 7.81 -13.00 -15.27
CA CYS A 36 8.93 -13.39 -14.42
C CYS A 36 8.56 -13.17 -12.96
N TYR A 37 8.78 -14.18 -12.11
CA TYR A 37 8.57 -14.10 -10.67
C TYR A 37 9.68 -14.84 -9.93
N SER A 38 9.91 -14.45 -8.67
CA SER A 38 10.91 -15.11 -7.82
C SER A 38 10.53 -16.57 -7.57
N ARG A 39 11.50 -17.47 -7.72
CA ARG A 39 11.26 -18.92 -7.61
C ARG A 39 10.76 -19.27 -6.21
N THR A 40 9.73 -20.09 -6.15
CA THR A 40 9.22 -20.63 -4.87
C THR A 40 10.26 -21.54 -4.23
N ILE A 41 10.33 -21.49 -2.90
CA ILE A 41 11.21 -22.37 -2.12
C ILE A 41 10.30 -23.24 -1.26
N GLU A 42 10.50 -24.55 -1.33
CA GLU A 42 9.83 -25.51 -0.46
C GLU A 42 10.74 -25.80 0.74
N VAL A 43 10.29 -25.46 1.94
CA VAL A 43 11.03 -25.75 3.18
C VAL A 43 10.08 -26.48 4.12
N ALA A 44 10.47 -27.66 4.58
CA ALA A 44 9.75 -28.41 5.63
C ALA A 44 8.21 -28.53 5.41
N ASN A 45 7.78 -28.94 4.22
CA ASN A 45 6.37 -29.07 3.80
C ASN A 45 5.57 -27.75 3.72
N THR A 46 6.22 -26.58 3.76
CA THR A 46 5.59 -25.30 3.43
C THR A 46 6.20 -24.73 2.15
N VAL A 47 5.34 -24.29 1.23
CA VAL A 47 5.75 -23.60 0.00
C VAL A 47 5.77 -22.11 0.32
N ILE A 48 6.96 -21.51 0.29
CA ILE A 48 7.12 -20.06 0.47
C ILE A 48 7.19 -19.44 -0.91
N PHE A 49 6.22 -18.57 -1.20
CA PHE A 49 6.22 -17.75 -2.40
C PHE A 49 7.15 -16.56 -2.22
N GLN A 50 7.83 -16.14 -3.29
CA GLN A 50 8.66 -14.94 -3.33
C GLN A 50 9.57 -14.74 -2.09
N GLY A 51 10.40 -15.74 -1.76
CA GLY A 51 11.24 -15.68 -0.55
C GLY A 51 12.16 -14.46 -0.47
N ALA A 52 12.59 -13.92 -1.61
CA ALA A 52 13.35 -12.67 -1.68
C ALA A 52 12.56 -11.46 -1.15
N ASP A 53 11.28 -11.35 -1.50
CA ASP A 53 10.39 -10.28 -1.05
C ASP A 53 10.10 -10.44 0.45
N GLY A 54 9.96 -11.68 0.92
CA GLY A 54 9.85 -11.98 2.36
C GLY A 54 11.03 -11.47 3.18
N ILE A 55 12.27 -11.69 2.72
CA ILE A 55 13.48 -11.16 3.38
C ILE A 55 13.47 -9.63 3.35
N ALA A 56 13.11 -9.02 2.21
CA ALA A 56 13.04 -7.57 2.07
C ALA A 56 12.03 -6.95 3.07
N HIS A 57 10.85 -7.57 3.24
CA HIS A 57 9.86 -7.14 4.22
C HIS A 57 10.35 -7.27 5.67
N ILE A 58 11.07 -8.33 6.02
CA ILE A 58 11.67 -8.49 7.35
C ILE A 58 12.69 -7.37 7.62
N CYS A 59 13.57 -7.09 6.65
CA CYS A 59 14.52 -5.97 6.74
C CYS A 59 13.80 -4.62 6.88
N ALA A 60 12.73 -4.40 6.10
CA ALA A 60 11.92 -3.18 6.18
C ALA A 60 11.24 -3.03 7.55
N LEU A 61 10.71 -4.12 8.14
CA LEU A 61 10.13 -4.10 9.48
C LEU A 61 11.16 -3.72 10.55
N LEU A 62 12.35 -4.33 10.51
CA LEU A 62 13.43 -4.01 11.45
C LEU A 62 13.83 -2.54 11.34
N MET A 63 14.02 -2.03 10.12
CA MET A 63 14.36 -0.62 9.90
C MET A 63 13.25 0.31 10.38
N THR A 64 11.99 -0.03 10.12
CA THR A 64 10.83 0.76 10.58
C THR A 64 10.78 0.87 12.10
N VAL A 65 11.03 -0.23 12.81
CA VAL A 65 11.09 -0.22 14.29
C VAL A 65 12.22 0.69 14.78
N ILE A 66 13.41 0.60 14.18
CA ILE A 66 14.54 1.47 14.52
C ILE A 66 14.17 2.94 14.31
N MET A 67 13.53 3.29 13.19
CA MET A 67 13.07 4.65 12.90
C MET A 67 12.05 5.14 13.94
N ILE A 68 11.06 4.32 14.30
CA ILE A 68 10.06 4.67 15.32
C ILE A 68 10.75 5.00 16.65
N VAL A 69 11.73 4.19 17.08
CA VAL A 69 12.49 4.44 18.32
C VAL A 69 13.26 5.77 18.26
N HIS A 70 13.93 6.06 17.13
CA HIS A 70 14.70 7.29 16.95
C HIS A 70 13.81 8.55 16.89
N VAL A 71 12.64 8.46 16.28
CA VAL A 71 11.69 9.59 16.24
C VAL A 71 11.15 9.86 17.64
N ARG A 72 10.89 8.82 18.45
CA ARG A 72 10.42 8.99 19.83
C ARG A 72 11.46 9.59 20.76
N SER A 73 12.75 9.33 20.53
CA SER A 73 13.84 9.79 21.40
C SER A 73 14.17 11.28 21.26
N LYS A 74 13.77 11.95 20.17
CA LYS A 74 14.04 13.39 19.96
C LYS A 74 12.90 14.28 20.44
N PHE A 75 13.11 15.02 21.54
CA PHE A 75 12.05 15.78 22.23
C PHE A 75 11.64 17.14 21.63
N THR A 76 12.28 17.63 20.57
CA THR A 76 12.03 18.97 20.01
C THR A 76 11.88 19.00 18.47
N ALA A 77 11.50 17.88 17.87
CA ALA A 77 11.27 17.81 16.41
C ALA A 77 9.84 18.23 16.03
N VAL A 78 9.73 19.08 15.01
CA VAL A 78 8.47 19.46 14.35
C VAL A 78 7.94 18.26 13.55
N GLY A 79 6.63 17.99 13.60
CA GLY A 79 5.93 16.94 12.87
C GLY A 79 6.03 15.56 13.51
N ARG A 80 6.47 15.47 14.77
CA ARG A 80 6.83 14.17 15.37
C ARG A 80 5.63 13.22 15.48
N LYS A 81 4.48 13.70 15.95
CA LYS A 81 3.32 12.82 16.20
C LYS A 81 2.71 12.32 14.88
N GLU A 82 2.79 13.16 13.86
CA GLU A 82 2.27 12.97 12.53
C GLU A 82 3.11 11.94 11.78
N ILE A 83 4.43 12.10 11.74
CA ILE A 83 5.32 11.14 11.07
C ILE A 83 5.34 9.77 11.77
N ILE A 84 5.17 9.73 13.10
CA ILE A 84 5.01 8.47 13.83
C ILE A 84 3.75 7.73 13.38
N SER A 85 2.68 8.46 13.08
CA SER A 85 1.43 7.86 12.61
C SER A 85 1.61 7.25 11.20
N PHE A 86 2.41 7.88 10.33
CA PHE A 86 2.85 7.28 9.07
C PHE A 86 3.66 5.99 9.30
N PHE A 87 4.68 6.00 10.18
CA PHE A 87 5.49 4.81 10.43
C PHE A 87 4.70 3.63 11.00
N TRP A 88 3.68 3.89 11.83
CA TRP A 88 2.78 2.83 12.30
C TRP A 88 1.92 2.24 11.18
N SER A 89 1.39 3.08 10.29
CA SER A 89 0.65 2.62 9.10
C SER A 89 1.54 1.82 8.16
N TYR A 90 2.79 2.27 7.94
CA TYR A 90 3.78 1.56 7.13
C TYR A 90 4.18 0.23 7.75
N PHE A 91 4.42 0.19 9.07
CA PHE A 91 4.70 -1.05 9.79
C PHE A 91 3.57 -2.08 9.62
N LEU A 92 2.30 -1.64 9.75
CA LEU A 92 1.14 -2.50 9.54
C LEU A 92 1.04 -2.97 8.07
N LEU A 93 1.28 -2.08 7.10
CA LEU A 93 1.32 -2.43 5.68
C LEU A 93 2.37 -3.52 5.41
N THR A 94 3.59 -3.35 5.91
CA THR A 94 4.68 -4.32 5.68
C THR A 94 4.38 -5.68 6.32
N ILE A 95 3.74 -5.73 7.49
CA ILE A 95 3.29 -7.00 8.07
C ILE A 95 2.29 -7.70 7.15
N VAL A 96 1.27 -6.98 6.68
CA VAL A 96 0.24 -7.56 5.81
C VAL A 96 0.85 -7.99 4.48
N SER A 97 1.71 -7.17 3.87
CA SER A 97 2.45 -7.53 2.65
C SER A 97 3.30 -8.78 2.84
N LEU A 98 4.01 -8.91 3.97
CA LEU A 98 4.77 -10.14 4.26
C LEU A 98 3.86 -11.37 4.29
N LEU A 99 2.70 -11.31 4.94
CA LEU A 99 1.76 -12.42 5.03
C LEU A 99 1.20 -12.84 3.66
N VAL A 100 0.89 -11.85 2.81
CA VAL A 100 0.31 -12.08 1.48
C VAL A 100 1.38 -12.55 0.50
N ASP A 101 2.52 -11.85 0.43
CA ASP A 101 3.58 -12.13 -0.56
C ASP A 101 4.31 -13.45 -0.27
N CYS A 102 4.50 -13.82 1.02
CA CYS A 102 5.10 -15.10 1.38
C CYS A 102 4.14 -16.30 1.20
N GLY A 103 2.87 -16.03 0.86
CA GLY A 103 1.83 -17.05 0.68
C GLY A 103 1.37 -17.72 1.97
N VAL A 104 1.46 -17.04 3.12
CA VAL A 104 0.83 -17.51 4.37
C VAL A 104 -0.68 -17.64 4.18
N VAL A 105 -1.27 -16.74 3.39
CA VAL A 105 -2.62 -16.85 2.89
C VAL A 105 -2.56 -17.38 1.46
N PRO A 106 -2.98 -18.63 1.19
CA PRO A 106 -2.80 -19.22 -0.13
C PRO A 106 -3.72 -18.56 -1.17
N PRO A 107 -3.19 -18.27 -2.39
CA PRO A 107 -3.99 -17.76 -3.49
C PRO A 107 -5.06 -18.80 -3.87
N GLY A 108 -6.31 -18.36 -3.98
CA GLY A 108 -7.47 -19.22 -4.20
C GLY A 108 -8.25 -19.58 -2.93
N SER A 109 -7.73 -19.24 -1.73
CA SER A 109 -8.55 -19.30 -0.51
C SER A 109 -9.58 -18.16 -0.48
N GLY A 110 -10.74 -18.41 0.14
CA GLY A 110 -11.77 -17.36 0.32
C GLY A 110 -11.30 -16.17 1.17
N ALA A 111 -10.24 -16.34 1.96
CA ALA A 111 -9.64 -15.29 2.78
C ALA A 111 -8.72 -14.35 1.97
N TYR A 112 -8.06 -14.87 0.92
CA TYR A 112 -7.10 -14.12 0.11
C TYR A 112 -7.59 -12.73 -0.38
N PRO A 113 -8.79 -12.58 -1.00
CA PRO A 113 -9.28 -11.27 -1.44
C PRO A 113 -9.39 -10.23 -0.33
N TRP A 114 -9.68 -10.67 0.91
CA TRP A 114 -9.78 -9.77 2.05
C TRP A 114 -8.41 -9.25 2.47
N PHE A 115 -7.40 -10.11 2.54
CA PHE A 115 -6.04 -9.71 2.88
C PHE A 115 -5.42 -8.79 1.82
N VAL A 116 -5.64 -9.09 0.54
CA VAL A 116 -5.19 -8.19 -0.56
C VAL A 116 -5.92 -6.85 -0.51
N ALA A 117 -7.22 -6.83 -0.20
CA ALA A 117 -7.95 -5.57 -0.01
C ALA A 117 -7.42 -4.76 1.17
N VAL A 118 -7.07 -5.40 2.30
CA VAL A 118 -6.43 -4.73 3.44
C VAL A 118 -5.08 -4.15 3.03
N GLN A 119 -4.25 -4.91 2.30
CA GLN A 119 -2.96 -4.42 1.78
C GLN A 119 -3.13 -3.18 0.90
N ASN A 120 -4.06 -3.22 -0.05
CA ASN A 120 -4.38 -2.08 -0.92
C ASN A 120 -4.87 -0.86 -0.11
N GLY A 121 -5.74 -1.09 0.87
CA GLY A 121 -6.21 -0.07 1.80
C GLY A 121 -5.08 0.60 2.58
N LEU A 122 -4.20 -0.22 3.16
CA LEU A 122 -3.05 0.27 3.93
C LEU A 122 -2.07 1.04 3.04
N SER A 123 -1.87 0.60 1.79
CA SER A 123 -1.05 1.34 0.82
C SER A 123 -1.58 2.77 0.64
N SER A 124 -2.88 2.93 0.35
CA SER A 124 -3.46 4.27 0.20
C SER A 124 -3.42 5.11 1.47
N ALA A 125 -3.61 4.47 2.64
CA ALA A 125 -3.49 5.14 3.94
C ALA A 125 -2.06 5.65 4.20
N THR A 126 -1.04 4.88 3.81
CA THR A 126 0.36 5.32 3.92
C THR A 126 0.68 6.47 2.97
N CYS A 127 0.20 6.44 1.73
CA CYS A 127 0.43 7.53 0.77
C CYS A 127 -0.22 8.85 1.21
N VAL A 128 -1.48 8.83 1.67
CA VAL A 128 -2.15 10.06 2.13
C VAL A 128 -1.55 10.59 3.42
N SER A 129 -1.14 9.72 4.36
CA SER A 129 -0.48 10.16 5.59
C SER A 129 0.89 10.79 5.32
N LEU A 130 1.63 10.29 4.33
CA LEU A 130 2.87 10.91 3.86
C LEU A 130 2.62 12.32 3.29
N MET A 131 1.62 12.47 2.43
CA MET A 131 1.23 13.77 1.87
C MET A 131 0.88 14.78 2.98
N ILE A 132 0.04 14.39 3.94
CA ILE A 132 -0.35 15.25 5.08
C ILE A 132 0.87 15.62 5.92
N ALA A 133 1.78 14.68 6.19
CA ALA A 133 3.03 14.96 6.89
C ALA A 133 3.92 15.97 6.13
N GLY A 134 3.88 15.99 4.80
CA GLY A 134 4.57 16.99 3.97
C GLY A 134 4.08 18.42 4.21
N PHE A 135 2.77 18.63 4.37
CA PHE A 135 2.19 19.95 4.64
C PHE A 135 2.61 20.52 6.00
N VAL A 136 2.86 19.67 6.99
CA VAL A 136 3.31 20.11 8.34
C VAL A 136 4.67 20.80 8.28
N GLY A 137 5.53 20.45 7.31
CA GLY A 137 6.84 21.08 7.13
C GLY A 137 6.77 22.58 6.79
N PHE A 138 5.67 23.04 6.19
CA PHE A 138 5.44 24.47 5.88
C PHE A 138 4.76 25.24 7.02
N GLN A 139 4.50 24.59 8.17
CA GLN A 139 3.77 25.18 9.30
C GLN A 139 2.39 25.74 8.91
N LEU A 140 1.78 25.23 7.83
CA LEU A 140 0.40 25.59 7.44
C LEU A 140 -0.61 25.21 8.52
N TYR A 141 -0.29 24.18 9.29
CA TYR A 141 -1.00 23.75 10.48
C TYR A 141 -0.03 23.79 11.66
N GLU A 142 -0.55 24.18 12.82
CA GLU A 142 0.20 24.13 14.05
C GLU A 142 0.46 22.66 14.43
N ASP A 143 1.74 22.31 14.41
CA ASP A 143 2.24 20.96 14.64
C ASP A 143 1.84 20.41 16.01
N GLY A 144 1.52 19.11 16.07
CA GLY A 144 1.23 18.42 17.33
C GLY A 144 -0.08 18.81 18.01
N THR A 145 -0.87 19.70 17.39
CA THR A 145 -2.23 20.01 17.82
C THR A 145 -3.14 18.80 17.69
N PHE A 146 -4.17 18.74 18.53
CA PHE A 146 -5.17 17.67 18.47
C PHE A 146 -5.82 17.60 17.08
N LEU A 147 -6.08 18.77 16.47
CA LEU A 147 -6.68 18.88 15.15
C LEU A 147 -5.77 18.27 14.06
N SER A 148 -4.48 18.63 14.03
CA SER A 148 -3.52 18.09 13.05
C SER A 148 -3.47 16.56 13.08
N VAL A 149 -3.28 15.98 14.28
CA VAL A 149 -3.14 14.52 14.44
C VAL A 149 -4.45 13.79 14.10
N TRP A 150 -5.61 14.33 14.48
CA TRP A 150 -6.89 13.70 14.15
C TRP A 150 -7.26 13.84 12.68
N LEU A 151 -6.93 14.96 12.04
CA LEU A 151 -7.11 15.13 10.60
C LEU A 151 -6.31 14.05 9.86
N LEU A 152 -5.03 13.85 10.21
CA LEU A 152 -4.20 12.80 9.61
C LEU A 152 -4.82 11.41 9.79
N ARG A 153 -5.28 11.08 11.01
CA ARG A 153 -5.89 9.78 11.32
C ARG A 153 -7.21 9.56 10.58
N ILE A 154 -8.07 10.57 10.52
CA ILE A 154 -9.35 10.48 9.81
C ILE A 154 -9.10 10.35 8.30
N CYS A 155 -8.26 11.19 7.71
CA CYS A 155 -7.97 11.13 6.27
C CYS A 155 -7.33 9.80 5.87
N SER A 156 -6.38 9.28 6.67
CA SER A 156 -5.77 7.97 6.43
C SER A 156 -6.78 6.82 6.59
N ALA A 157 -7.65 6.86 7.61
CA ALA A 157 -8.72 5.88 7.80
C ALA A 157 -9.77 5.95 6.67
N THR A 158 -10.09 7.14 6.17
CA THR A 158 -11.01 7.33 5.04
C THR A 158 -10.42 6.76 3.75
N MET A 159 -9.15 7.06 3.44
CA MET A 159 -8.49 6.50 2.24
C MET A 159 -8.31 4.98 2.34
N PHE A 160 -8.03 4.46 3.54
CA PHE A 160 -8.07 3.03 3.82
C PHE A 160 -9.43 2.44 3.46
N ALA A 161 -10.51 2.99 4.02
CA ALA A 161 -11.87 2.48 3.83
C ALA A 161 -12.32 2.54 2.36
N ILE A 162 -12.06 3.66 1.67
CA ILE A 162 -12.42 3.82 0.24
C ILE A 162 -11.72 2.75 -0.60
N THR A 163 -10.40 2.61 -0.45
CA THR A 163 -9.62 1.66 -1.26
C THR A 163 -9.97 0.21 -0.91
N PHE A 164 -10.19 -0.09 0.37
CA PHE A 164 -10.60 -1.40 0.86
C PHE A 164 -11.95 -1.83 0.28
N ILE A 165 -12.96 -0.95 0.38
CA ILE A 165 -14.31 -1.22 -0.15
C ILE A 165 -14.26 -1.41 -1.66
N ILE A 166 -13.59 -0.53 -2.40
CA ILE A 166 -13.47 -0.65 -3.86
C ILE A 166 -12.76 -1.94 -4.24
N SER A 167 -11.67 -2.30 -3.55
CA SER A 167 -10.95 -3.57 -3.80
C SER A 167 -11.87 -4.78 -3.63
N ILE A 168 -12.65 -4.83 -2.53
CA ILE A 168 -13.58 -5.95 -2.30
C ILE A 168 -14.69 -5.99 -3.35
N LEU A 169 -15.29 -4.84 -3.67
CA LEU A 169 -16.33 -4.76 -4.69
C LEU A 169 -15.82 -5.24 -6.05
N THR A 170 -14.59 -4.87 -6.41
CA THR A 170 -13.92 -5.34 -7.64
C THR A 170 -13.67 -6.85 -7.59
N PHE A 171 -13.13 -7.40 -6.49
CA PHE A 171 -12.80 -8.83 -6.40
C PHE A 171 -14.05 -9.73 -6.39
N GLN A 172 -15.13 -9.29 -5.71
CA GLN A 172 -16.37 -10.05 -5.58
C GLN A 172 -17.34 -9.83 -6.76
N GLY A 173 -17.06 -8.88 -7.66
CA GLY A 173 -17.94 -8.60 -8.79
C GLY A 173 -19.24 -7.89 -8.40
N TRP A 174 -19.21 -7.08 -7.34
CA TRP A 174 -20.39 -6.41 -6.80
C TRP A 174 -20.50 -4.96 -7.28
N ALA A 175 -21.74 -4.43 -7.29
CA ALA A 175 -22.05 -3.03 -7.62
C ALA A 175 -21.54 -2.57 -9.01
N GLY A 176 -21.49 -3.46 -10.00
CA GLY A 176 -21.06 -3.15 -11.37
C GLY A 176 -19.54 -3.02 -11.55
N LEU A 177 -18.77 -3.19 -10.46
CA LEU A 177 -17.34 -3.41 -10.49
C LEU A 177 -17.10 -4.91 -10.62
N GLY A 178 -16.14 -5.29 -11.46
CA GLY A 178 -15.81 -6.69 -11.69
C GLY A 178 -14.32 -6.89 -11.86
N PRO A 179 -13.83 -8.13 -11.72
CA PRO A 179 -12.42 -8.46 -12.01
C PRO A 179 -11.98 -8.09 -13.42
N ASP A 180 -12.93 -7.99 -14.36
CA ASP A 180 -12.72 -7.55 -15.75
C ASP A 180 -12.86 -6.03 -15.95
N ASN A 181 -13.46 -5.31 -14.99
CA ASN A 181 -13.63 -3.87 -15.02
C ASN A 181 -12.98 -3.23 -13.79
N THR A 182 -11.67 -3.02 -13.91
CA THR A 182 -10.80 -2.63 -12.80
C THR A 182 -10.46 -1.14 -12.76
N VAL A 183 -11.15 -0.33 -13.57
CA VAL A 183 -10.90 1.10 -13.69
C VAL A 183 -11.00 1.79 -12.33
N GLY A 184 -12.03 1.46 -11.54
CA GLY A 184 -12.22 2.03 -10.19
C GLY A 184 -11.06 1.72 -9.24
N LEU A 185 -10.60 0.46 -9.24
CA LEU A 185 -9.45 0.04 -8.43
C LEU A 185 -8.16 0.73 -8.88
N PHE A 186 -7.94 0.84 -10.19
CA PHE A 186 -6.77 1.49 -10.76
C PHE A 186 -6.70 2.98 -10.38
N VAL A 187 -7.81 3.70 -10.49
CA VAL A 187 -7.87 5.14 -10.14
C VAL A 187 -7.50 5.36 -8.67
N VAL A 188 -8.11 4.60 -7.76
CA VAL A 188 -7.91 4.82 -6.33
C VAL A 188 -6.54 4.33 -5.86
N LEU A 189 -6.07 3.17 -6.35
CA LEU A 189 -4.83 2.58 -5.88
C LEU A 189 -3.58 3.18 -6.55
N TYR A 190 -3.65 3.54 -7.84
CA TYR A 190 -2.49 4.07 -8.56
C TYR A 190 -2.55 5.57 -8.76
N ILE A 191 -3.64 6.12 -9.31
CA ILE A 191 -3.69 7.54 -9.67
C ILE A 191 -3.70 8.42 -8.43
N PHE A 192 -4.60 8.17 -7.47
CA PHE A 192 -4.66 8.97 -6.25
C PHE A 192 -3.39 8.87 -5.42
N ASN A 193 -2.85 7.66 -5.25
CA ASN A 193 -1.59 7.46 -4.53
C ASN A 193 -0.40 8.13 -5.24
N ALA A 194 -0.34 8.08 -6.58
CA ALA A 194 0.68 8.80 -7.35
C ALA A 194 0.57 10.32 -7.15
N ILE A 195 -0.65 10.87 -7.12
CA ILE A 195 -0.86 12.30 -6.82
C ILE A 195 -0.38 12.64 -5.41
N PHE A 196 -0.73 11.83 -4.39
CA PHE A 196 -0.29 12.06 -3.01
C PHE A 196 1.24 12.05 -2.88
N LEU A 197 1.91 11.09 -3.53
CA LEU A 197 3.37 11.01 -3.54
C LEU A 197 4.00 12.18 -4.32
N ALA A 198 3.44 12.56 -5.47
CA ALA A 198 3.94 13.69 -6.26
C ALA A 198 3.86 15.00 -5.48
N VAL A 199 2.71 15.25 -4.83
CA VAL A 199 2.52 16.42 -3.97
C VAL A 199 3.54 16.44 -2.82
N TYR A 200 3.75 15.29 -2.15
CA TYR A 200 4.76 15.18 -1.10
C TYR A 200 6.18 15.49 -1.63
N ILE A 201 6.57 14.92 -2.76
CA ILE A 201 7.91 15.14 -3.35
C ILE A 201 8.10 16.61 -3.71
N VAL A 202 7.13 17.24 -4.38
CA VAL A 202 7.20 18.67 -4.71
C VAL A 202 7.34 19.52 -3.46
N MET A 203 6.58 19.20 -2.41
CA MET A 203 6.66 19.86 -1.11
C MET A 203 8.04 19.74 -0.47
N GLN A 204 8.62 18.53 -0.46
CA GLN A 204 9.96 18.35 0.10
C GLN A 204 11.04 19.07 -0.69
N ILE A 205 10.94 19.09 -2.03
CA ILE A 205 11.88 19.84 -2.88
C ILE A 205 11.77 21.34 -2.55
N LEU A 206 10.56 21.89 -2.47
CA LEU A 206 10.36 23.31 -2.14
C LEU A 206 10.85 23.66 -0.74
N LEU A 207 10.66 22.79 0.26
CA LEU A 207 11.21 23.01 1.60
C LEU A 207 12.74 23.02 1.57
N VAL A 208 13.36 22.04 0.93
CA VAL A 208 14.82 21.95 0.87
C VAL A 208 15.40 23.15 0.14
N VAL A 209 14.91 23.49 -1.05
CA VAL A 209 15.42 24.62 -1.85
C VAL A 209 15.08 25.98 -1.21
N GLY A 210 13.96 26.07 -0.50
CA GLY A 210 13.53 27.32 0.15
C GLY A 210 14.17 27.59 1.50
N THR A 211 14.76 26.58 2.16
CA THR A 211 15.31 26.71 3.53
C THR A 211 16.81 26.43 3.66
N LEU A 212 17.41 25.65 2.77
CA LEU A 212 18.86 25.40 2.69
C LEU A 212 19.50 26.25 1.59
#